data_AF-A0A7K0DGP9-F1
#
_entry.id   AF-A0A7K0DGP9-F1
#
_cell.length_a   1.000
_cell.length_b   1.000
_cell.length_c   1.000
_cell.angle_alpha   90.00
_cell.angle_beta   90.00
_cell.angle_gamma   90.00
#
_symmetry.space_group_name_H-M   'P 1'
#
loop_
_entity.id
_entity.type
_entity.pdbx_description
1 polymer ?
#
loop_
_entity_poly.entity_id
_entity_poly.type
_entity_poly.pdbx_seq_one_letter_code
_entity_poly.pdbx_strand_id
1 'polypeptide(L)'
;MVPTLVITEAAYLIGTRLGAEAEVRFLGDFAEGLFEVESVHPADWLRIAQLVARYRDWPLGTADASVVAAAERLNITRVATVDRRHFSAVRPKHVDAFELLP
;
A
#
# COMPACT_ATOMS: atom_id res chain seq x y z
N MET A 1 -2.03 -0.74 10.36
CA MET A 1 -2.94 -1.22 9.30
C MET A 1 -2.19 -1.49 8.01
N VAL A 2 -2.70 -2.41 7.18
CA VAL A 2 -2.12 -2.82 5.89
C VAL A 2 -3.23 -2.83 4.83
N PRO A 3 -3.14 -2.02 3.76
CA PRO A 3 -4.12 -2.08 2.66
C PRO A 3 -4.15 -3.45 1.99
N THR A 4 -5.33 -3.97 1.68
CA THR A 4 -5.50 -5.35 1.16
C THR A 4 -4.68 -5.64 -0.10
N LEU A 5 -4.51 -4.67 -1.00
CA LEU A 5 -3.75 -4.88 -2.24
C LEU A 5 -2.25 -5.05 -1.99
N VAL A 6 -1.71 -4.44 -0.93
CA VAL A 6 -0.32 -4.63 -0.51
C VAL A 6 -0.12 -6.06 0.01
N ILE A 7 -1.13 -6.64 0.66
CA ILE A 7 -1.06 -8.03 1.15
C ILE A 7 -0.89 -9.00 -0.03
N THR A 8 -1.66 -8.81 -1.11
CA THR A 8 -1.57 -9.65 -2.31
C THR A 8 -0.18 -9.56 -2.96
N GLU A 9 0.36 -8.36 -3.10
CA GLU A 9 1.70 -8.18 -3.68
C GLU A 9 2.79 -8.76 -2.78
N ALA A 10 2.71 -8.53 -1.47
CA ALA A 10 3.65 -9.08 -0.50
C ALA A 10 3.61 -10.62 -0.49
N ALA A 11 2.42 -11.23 -0.46
CA ALA A 11 2.26 -12.68 -0.53
C ALA A 11 2.87 -13.25 -1.82
N TYR A 12 2.61 -12.63 -2.97
CA TYR A 12 3.20 -13.04 -4.25
C TYR A 12 4.74 -12.97 -4.22
N LEU A 13 5.31 -11.87 -3.71
CA LEU A 13 6.76 -11.71 -3.61
C LEU A 13 7.39 -12.70 -2.62
N ILE A 14 6.74 -12.95 -1.49
CA ILE A 14 7.18 -13.95 -0.50
C ILE A 14 7.14 -15.35 -1.10
N GLY A 15 6.02 -15.75 -1.70
CA GLY A 15 5.87 -17.07 -2.31
C GLY A 15 6.89 -17.31 -3.43
N THR A 16 7.11 -16.31 -4.30
CA THR A 16 8.06 -16.44 -5.42
C THR A 16 9.53 -16.36 -5.01
N ARG A 17 9.89 -15.66 -3.93
CA ARG A 17 11.29 -15.47 -3.52
C ARG A 17 11.73 -16.33 -2.33
N LEU A 18 10.81 -16.67 -1.44
CA LEU A 18 11.08 -17.36 -0.16
C LEU A 18 10.33 -18.70 -0.03
N GLY A 19 9.41 -19.00 -0.95
CA GLY A 19 8.68 -20.26 -1.03
C GLY A 19 7.39 -20.32 -0.19
N ALA A 20 6.63 -21.39 -0.40
CA ALA A 20 5.27 -21.54 0.15
C ALA A 20 5.22 -21.55 1.69
N GLU A 21 6.22 -22.11 2.38
CA GLU A 21 6.24 -22.11 3.85
C GLU A 21 6.33 -20.68 4.43
N ALA A 22 7.10 -19.80 3.79
CA ALA A 22 7.21 -18.40 4.21
C ALA A 22 5.89 -17.65 3.96
N GLU A 23 5.22 -17.94 2.84
CA GLU A 23 3.91 -17.37 2.52
C GLU A 23 2.85 -17.82 3.53
N VAL A 24 2.81 -19.11 3.90
CA VAL A 24 1.90 -19.64 4.91
C VAL A 24 2.12 -18.96 6.27
N ARG A 25 3.37 -18.74 6.69
CA ARG A 25 3.66 -18.00 7.93
C ARG A 25 3.15 -16.56 7.85
N PHE A 26 3.41 -15.86 6.75
CA PHE A 26 2.92 -14.49 6.55
C PHE A 26 1.39 -14.41 6.62
N LEU A 27 0.67 -15.37 6.04
CA LEU A 27 -0.80 -15.44 6.14
C LEU A 27 -1.26 -15.78 7.57
N GLY A 28 -0.49 -16.61 8.29
CA GLY A 28 -0.69 -16.89 9.71
C GLY A 28 -0.66 -15.63 10.57
N ASP A 29 0.25 -14.69 10.31
CA ASP A 29 0.34 -13.42 11.04
C ASP A 29 -0.98 -12.60 10.97
N PHE A 30 -1.69 -12.64 9.84
CA PHE A 30 -3.01 -12.01 9.72
C PHE A 30 -4.08 -12.79 10.50
N ALA A 31 -4.04 -14.12 10.48
CA ALA A 31 -4.98 -14.95 11.23
C ALA A 31 -4.83 -14.77 12.75
N GLU A 32 -3.61 -14.52 13.23
CA GLU A 32 -3.30 -14.21 14.62
C GLU A 32 -3.63 -12.76 15.00
N GLY A 33 -4.02 -11.92 14.05
CA GLY A 33 -4.39 -10.51 14.30
C GLY A 33 -3.20 -9.59 14.52
N LEU A 34 -1.99 -9.97 14.06
CA LEU A 34 -0.81 -9.09 14.14
C LEU A 34 -0.92 -7.86 13.23
N PHE A 35 -1.76 -7.94 12.21
CA PHE A 35 -2.04 -6.84 11.29
C PHE A 35 -3.53 -6.54 11.19
N GLU A 36 -3.87 -5.26 11.31
CA GLU A 36 -5.17 -4.73 10.94
C GLU A 36 -5.24 -4.54 9.41
N VAL A 37 -6.21 -5.15 8.74
CA VAL A 37 -6.38 -5.08 7.28
C VAL A 37 -7.30 -3.92 6.91
N GLU A 38 -6.81 -3.02 6.05
CA GLU A 38 -7.61 -1.94 5.48
C GLU A 38 -8.14 -2.34 4.11
N SER A 39 -9.47 -2.40 3.96
CA SER A 39 -10.13 -2.77 2.71
C SER A 39 -10.10 -1.64 1.69
N VAL A 40 -10.13 -1.97 0.39
CA VAL A 40 -10.36 -0.98 -0.66
C VAL A 40 -11.84 -0.63 -0.71
N HIS A 41 -12.19 0.61 -0.40
CA HIS A 41 -13.57 1.07 -0.45
C HIS A 41 -13.97 1.38 -1.91
N PRO A 42 -15.28 1.31 -2.25
CA PRO A 42 -15.74 1.66 -3.60
C PRO A 42 -15.28 3.04 -4.09
N ALA A 43 -15.17 4.02 -3.19
CA ALA A 43 -14.70 5.38 -3.51
C ALA A 43 -13.18 5.44 -3.80
N ASP A 44 -12.40 4.48 -3.30
CA ASP A 44 -10.95 4.47 -3.45
C ASP A 44 -10.55 4.15 -4.90
N TRP A 45 -11.34 3.35 -5.63
CA TRP A 45 -11.01 2.93 -7.00
C TRP A 45 -10.82 4.09 -7.97
N LEU A 46 -11.71 5.09 -7.91
CA LEU A 46 -11.56 6.28 -8.74
C LEU A 46 -10.28 7.03 -8.39
N ARG A 47 -9.93 7.12 -7.10
CA ARG A 47 -8.72 7.80 -6.65
C ARG A 47 -7.46 7.04 -7.05
N ILE A 48 -7.46 5.72 -6.92
CA ILE A 48 -6.38 4.83 -7.37
C ILE A 48 -6.13 5.04 -8.86
N ALA A 49 -7.17 5.00 -9.69
CA ALA A 49 -7.05 5.22 -11.13
C ALA A 49 -6.47 6.60 -11.47
N GLN A 50 -6.91 7.66 -10.76
CA GLN A 50 -6.36 9.01 -10.93
C GLN A 50 -4.87 9.08 -10.58
N LEU A 51 -4.44 8.42 -9.51
CA LEU A 51 -3.04 8.40 -9.09
C LEU A 51 -2.17 7.64 -10.10
N VAL A 52 -2.60 6.45 -10.53
CA VAL A 52 -1.91 5.67 -11.56
C VAL A 52 -1.79 6.47 -12.87
N ALA A 53 -2.87 7.15 -13.28
CA ALA A 53 -2.84 7.99 -14.46
C ALA A 53 -1.92 9.21 -14.31
N ARG A 54 -1.93 9.87 -13.13
CA ARG A 54 -1.10 11.05 -12.83
C ARG A 54 0.39 10.72 -12.84
N TYR A 55 0.77 9.55 -12.33
CA TYR A 55 2.15 9.10 -12.23
C TYR A 55 2.50 8.08 -13.32
N ARG A 56 1.82 8.09 -14.48
CA ARG A 56 2.01 7.06 -15.52
C ARG A 56 3.45 6.98 -16.09
N ASP A 57 4.15 8.11 -16.15
CA ASP A 57 5.52 8.18 -16.66
C ASP A 57 6.56 7.74 -15.62
N TRP A 58 6.09 7.50 -14.39
CA TRP A 58 6.87 6.96 -13.28
C TRP A 58 5.96 6.03 -12.46
N PRO A 59 5.76 4.80 -12.95
CA PRO A 59 4.57 4.00 -12.66
C PRO A 59 4.50 3.63 -11.19
N LEU A 60 3.70 4.40 -10.44
CA LEU A 60 3.43 4.18 -9.02
C LEU A 60 2.86 2.79 -8.75
N GLY A 61 2.04 2.27 -9.68
CA GLY A 61 1.39 0.98 -9.52
C GLY A 61 0.14 1.02 -8.65
N THR A 62 -0.68 -0.03 -8.76
CA THR A 62 -2.00 -0.10 -8.12
C THR A 62 -1.91 -0.25 -6.59
N ALA A 63 -0.95 -1.03 -6.10
CA ALA A 63 -0.77 -1.26 -4.66
C ALA A 63 -0.37 0.05 -3.96
N ASP A 64 0.69 0.73 -4.40
CA ASP A 64 1.11 2.02 -3.84
C ASP A 64 0.01 3.08 -3.97
N ALA A 65 -0.68 3.16 -5.12
CA ALA A 65 -1.80 4.07 -5.29
C ALA A 65 -2.94 3.79 -4.29
N SER A 66 -3.17 2.53 -3.92
CA SER A 66 -4.16 2.15 -2.90
C SER A 66 -3.74 2.57 -1.49
N VAL A 67 -2.43 2.55 -1.17
CA VAL A 67 -1.90 3.09 0.09
C VAL A 67 -2.19 4.59 0.18
N VAL A 68 -1.92 5.34 -0.89
CA VAL A 68 -2.16 6.79 -0.94
C VAL A 68 -3.66 7.09 -0.80
N ALA A 69 -4.52 6.35 -1.51
CA ALA A 69 -5.97 6.54 -1.44
C ALA A 69 -6.53 6.26 -0.03
N ALA A 70 -6.11 5.16 0.60
CA ALA A 70 -6.48 4.82 1.96
C ALA A 70 -5.99 5.89 2.95
N ALA A 71 -4.74 6.34 2.82
CA ALA A 71 -4.17 7.37 3.68
C ALA A 71 -4.90 8.71 3.57
N GLU A 72 -5.30 9.13 2.35
CA GLU A 72 -6.14 10.30 2.13
C GLU A 72 -7.51 10.17 2.80
N ARG A 73 -8.19 9.01 2.62
CA ARG A 73 -9.52 8.77 3.20
C ARG A 73 -9.50 8.75 4.73
N LEU A 74 -8.46 8.17 5.31
CA LEU A 74 -8.30 7.99 6.75
C LEU A 74 -7.56 9.13 7.44
N ASN A 75 -7.17 10.16 6.68
CA ASN A 75 -6.37 11.29 7.16
C ASN A 75 -5.05 10.85 7.84
N ILE A 76 -4.42 9.79 7.32
CA ILE A 76 -3.15 9.25 7.81
C ILE A 76 -1.99 9.97 7.13
N THR A 77 -1.03 10.45 7.92
CA THR A 77 0.13 11.21 7.41
C THR A 77 1.41 10.39 7.38
N ARG A 78 1.43 9.22 8.02
CA ARG A 78 2.61 8.38 8.22
C ARG A 78 2.51 7.10 7.40
N VAL A 79 3.52 6.82 6.58
CA VAL A 79 3.55 5.62 5.72
C VAL A 79 4.85 4.85 5.95
N ALA A 80 4.73 3.58 6.32
CA ALA A 80 5.89 2.69 6.38
C ALA A 80 6.20 2.13 4.99
N THR A 81 7.36 2.49 4.41
CA THR A 81 7.77 2.03 3.09
C THR A 81 9.28 2.05 2.92
N VAL A 82 9.82 1.04 2.22
CA VAL A 82 11.21 1.04 1.76
C VAL A 82 11.36 1.78 0.42
N ASP A 83 10.27 1.98 -0.32
CA ASP A 83 10.26 2.77 -1.55
C ASP A 83 10.03 4.25 -1.24
N ARG A 84 11.08 4.87 -0.67
CA ARG A 84 11.06 6.31 -0.41
C ARG A 84 11.03 7.13 -1.69
N ARG A 85 11.51 6.56 -2.81
CA ARG A 85 11.51 7.25 -4.09
C ARG A 85 10.06 7.52 -4.48
N HIS A 86 9.23 6.49 -4.65
CA HIS A 86 7.80 6.61 -5.02
C HIS A 86 7.04 7.55 -4.09
N PHE A 87 7.08 7.28 -2.79
CA PHE A 87 6.24 8.00 -1.85
C PHE A 87 6.69 9.45 -1.58
N SER A 88 7.96 9.81 -1.85
CA SER A 88 8.43 11.20 -1.71
C SER A 88 7.92 12.15 -2.80
N ALA A 89 7.61 11.65 -4.00
CA ALA A 89 7.09 12.47 -5.10
C ALA A 89 5.57 12.45 -5.23
N VAL A 90 4.87 11.55 -4.51
CA VAL A 90 3.42 11.63 -4.38
C VAL A 90 3.02 12.89 -3.60
N ARG A 91 1.90 13.50 -3.99
CA ARG A 91 1.28 14.64 -3.30
C ARG A 91 -0.13 14.27 -2.85
N PRO A 92 -0.31 13.89 -1.56
CA PRO A 92 -1.60 13.58 -0.98
C PRO A 92 -2.52 14.80 -0.96
N LYS A 93 -3.83 14.59 -0.87
CA LYS A 93 -4.80 15.70 -0.80
C LYS A 93 -4.82 16.45 0.53
N HIS A 94 -4.45 15.79 1.61
CA HIS A 94 -4.64 16.26 2.99
C HIS A 94 -3.36 16.77 3.66
N VAL A 95 -2.20 16.51 3.05
CA VAL A 95 -0.88 16.96 3.53
C VAL A 95 0.07 17.22 2.37
N ASP A 96 1.05 18.10 2.57
CA ASP A 96 2.05 18.44 1.53
C ASP A 96 2.90 17.24 1.12
N ALA A 97 3.24 16.38 2.09
CA ALA A 97 3.98 15.14 1.89
C ALA A 97 3.68 14.17 3.05
N PHE A 98 3.88 12.87 2.81
CA PHE A 98 3.86 11.88 3.88
C PHE A 98 5.12 11.94 4.74
N GLU A 99 4.97 11.66 6.03
CA GLU A 99 6.06 11.23 6.90
C GLU A 99 6.37 9.76 6.59
N LEU A 100 7.50 9.51 5.93
CA LEU A 100 7.90 8.16 5.53
C LEU A 100 8.70 7.49 6.64
N LEU A 101 8.32 6.25 6.94
CA LEU A 101 8.92 5.44 7.99
C LEU A 101 9.48 4.13 7.45
N PRO A 102 10.48 3.56 8.15
CA PRO A 102 11.55 4.35 8.75
C PRO A 102 12.28 5.20 7.69
#